data_AF-A0A916BUM9-F1
#
_entry.id   AF-A0A916BUM9-F1
#
_cell.length_a   1.000
_cell.length_b   1.000
_cell.length_c   1.000
_cell.angle_alpha   90.00
_cell.angle_beta   90.00
_cell.angle_gamma   90.00
#
_symmetry.space_group_name_H-M   'P 1'
#
loop_
_entity.id
_entity.type
_entity.pdbx_description
1 polymer ?
#
loop_
_entity_poly.entity_id
_entity_poly.type
_entity_poly.pdbx_seq_one_letter_code
_entity_poly.pdbx_strand_id
1 'polypeptide(L)'
;MKTQSQRIVTIIYYVLLAIIVLRAVPRYGDIAALALLATFLLLLVSEPGVSKRWSTYRWIYFAVQTALGIGLGFLMPEFDFLWGLYIILAGQLYLSLPRRAALIWMSGLIIIAGLFLMTALGVALGLAILLNFVAVGSFMISFGNASWQAEVVRNESAALLHDLQTAHAQLQDYADRAEELSAVRERNRVARELHDSVNQTIFSITLTVEAAQTILGKDPGRVLPYLTQLQDMTSSALAQLRSLIGQLRPKSDEPAAK
;
A
#
# COMPACT_ATOMS: atom_id res chain seq x y z
N MET A 1 4.05 -8.01 -10.72
CA MET A 1 2.76 -7.64 -11.33
C MET A 1 2.98 -6.47 -12.26
N LYS A 2 2.49 -6.49 -13.51
CA LYS A 2 2.59 -5.29 -14.39
C LYS A 2 1.74 -4.17 -13.81
N THR A 3 2.29 -2.96 -13.74
CA THR A 3 1.61 -1.76 -13.21
C THR A 3 0.42 -1.40 -14.12
N GLN A 4 -0.59 -0.66 -13.63
CA GLN A 4 -1.73 -0.25 -14.46
C GLN A 4 -1.28 0.50 -15.72
N SER A 5 -0.28 1.38 -15.59
CA SER A 5 0.34 2.09 -16.70
C SER A 5 0.95 1.12 -17.74
N GLN A 6 1.67 0.09 -17.30
CA GLN A 6 2.20 -0.94 -18.20
C GLN A 6 1.11 -1.72 -18.93
N ARG A 7 -0.05 -1.96 -18.31
CA ARG A 7 -1.19 -2.63 -18.95
C ARG A 7 -1.79 -1.76 -20.05
N ILE A 8 -2.00 -0.47 -19.79
CA ILE A 8 -2.53 0.48 -20.79
C ILE A 8 -1.59 0.57 -21.99
N VAL A 9 -0.28 0.73 -21.76
CA VAL A 9 0.73 0.75 -22.84
C VAL A 9 0.71 -0.57 -23.62
N THR A 10 0.59 -1.72 -22.93
CA THR A 10 0.50 -3.04 -23.58
C THR A 10 -0.78 -3.18 -24.42
N ILE A 11 -1.91 -2.60 -24.00
CA ILE A 11 -3.17 -2.63 -24.77
C ILE A 11 -3.05 -1.75 -26.01
N ILE A 12 -2.61 -0.50 -25.86
CA ILE A 12 -2.39 0.43 -26.98
C ILE A 12 -1.45 -0.20 -28.01
N TYR A 13 -0.41 -0.87 -27.54
CA TYR A 13 0.54 -1.62 -28.34
C TYR A 13 -0.11 -2.73 -29.19
N TYR A 14 -0.95 -3.59 -28.60
CA TYR A 14 -1.64 -4.64 -29.35
C TYR A 14 -2.67 -4.09 -30.33
N VAL A 15 -3.33 -2.98 -29.99
CA VAL A 15 -4.25 -2.29 -30.90
C VAL A 15 -3.51 -1.75 -32.13
N LEU A 16 -2.38 -1.07 -31.94
CA LEU A 16 -1.53 -0.59 -33.04
C LEU A 16 -1.05 -1.75 -33.92
N LEU A 17 -0.64 -2.85 -33.30
CA LEU A 17 -0.22 -4.06 -34.01
C LEU A 17 -1.34 -4.66 -34.86
N ALA A 18 -2.56 -4.75 -34.33
CA ALA A 18 -3.72 -5.24 -35.08
C ALA A 18 -4.05 -4.35 -36.28
N ILE A 19 -3.95 -3.02 -36.12
CA ILE A 19 -4.16 -2.05 -37.20
C ILE A 19 -3.14 -2.26 -38.33
N ILE A 20 -1.86 -2.44 -37.97
CA ILE A 20 -0.76 -2.66 -38.92
C ILE A 20 -1.01 -3.95 -39.72
N VAL A 21 -1.37 -5.05 -39.05
CA VAL A 21 -1.67 -6.33 -39.71
C VAL A 21 -2.88 -6.23 -40.64
N LEU A 22 -3.98 -5.64 -40.15
CA LEU A 22 -5.23 -5.51 -40.92
C LEU A 22 -5.04 -4.67 -42.19
N ARG A 23 -4.14 -3.68 -42.17
CA ARG A 23 -3.80 -2.88 -43.34
C ARG A 23 -2.79 -3.52 -44.28
N ALA A 24 -1.86 -4.33 -43.76
CA ALA A 24 -0.83 -4.95 -44.59
C ALA A 24 -1.41 -6.04 -45.51
N VAL A 25 -2.37 -6.84 -45.02
CA VAL A 25 -2.92 -8.00 -45.74
C VAL A 25 -3.62 -7.64 -47.06
N PRO A 26 -4.48 -6.61 -47.15
CA PRO A 26 -5.17 -6.26 -48.41
C PRO A 26 -4.27 -5.52 -49.40
N ARG A 27 -3.19 -4.93 -48.93
CA ARG A 27 -2.41 -3.91 -49.65
C ARG A 27 -1.14 -4.48 -50.29
N TYR A 28 -0.65 -5.59 -49.76
CA TYR A 28 0.57 -6.24 -50.22
C TYR A 28 0.32 -7.72 -50.55
N GLY A 29 0.42 -8.06 -51.83
CA GLY A 29 0.38 -9.45 -52.31
C GLY A 29 1.76 -10.14 -52.33
N ASP A 30 2.81 -9.43 -51.92
CA ASP A 30 4.17 -9.97 -51.89
C ASP A 30 4.40 -10.83 -50.64
N ILE A 31 4.65 -12.12 -50.87
CA ILE A 31 4.90 -13.13 -49.84
C ILE A 31 6.15 -12.78 -49.01
N ALA A 32 7.16 -12.14 -49.61
CA ALA A 32 8.40 -11.78 -48.90
C ALA A 32 8.14 -10.71 -47.84
N ALA A 33 7.35 -9.68 -48.18
CA ALA A 33 7.02 -8.60 -47.27
C ALA A 33 6.09 -9.07 -46.13
N LEU A 34 5.14 -9.97 -46.44
CA LEU A 34 4.30 -10.62 -45.44
C LEU A 34 5.10 -11.55 -44.50
N ALA A 35 6.08 -12.29 -45.02
CA ALA A 35 6.95 -13.15 -44.22
C ALA A 35 7.85 -12.34 -43.28
N LEU A 36 8.40 -11.20 -43.73
CA LEU A 36 9.17 -10.29 -42.89
C LEU A 36 8.31 -9.64 -41.81
N LEU A 37 7.09 -9.24 -42.14
CA LEU A 37 6.14 -8.72 -41.15
C LEU A 37 5.76 -9.79 -40.12
N ALA A 38 5.45 -11.01 -40.56
CA ALA A 38 5.17 -12.13 -39.66
C ALA A 38 6.36 -12.42 -38.73
N THR A 39 7.59 -12.36 -39.26
CA THR A 39 8.82 -12.53 -38.48
C THR A 39 8.99 -11.40 -37.46
N PHE A 40 8.76 -10.15 -37.86
CA PHE A 40 8.79 -8.99 -36.97
C PHE A 40 7.79 -9.16 -35.81
N LEU A 41 6.57 -9.59 -36.12
CA LEU A 41 5.49 -9.80 -35.14
C LEU A 41 5.76 -10.97 -34.20
N LEU A 42 6.30 -12.09 -34.72
CA LEU A 42 6.69 -13.24 -33.91
C LEU A 42 7.79 -12.89 -32.91
N LEU A 43 8.84 -12.21 -33.38
CA LEU A 43 9.90 -11.69 -32.52
C LEU A 43 9.31 -10.81 -31.43
N LEU A 44 8.41 -9.90 -31.84
CA LEU A 44 7.76 -8.93 -30.98
C LEU A 44 6.95 -9.56 -29.85
N VAL A 45 6.14 -10.58 -30.14
CA VAL A 45 5.36 -11.31 -29.11
C VAL A 45 6.26 -12.19 -28.23
N SER A 46 7.37 -12.69 -28.76
CA SER A 46 8.30 -13.57 -28.02
C SER A 46 9.19 -12.84 -27.00
N GLU A 47 9.44 -11.53 -27.19
CA GLU A 47 10.38 -10.77 -26.36
C GLU A 47 10.11 -10.84 -24.85
N PRO A 48 8.88 -10.58 -24.34
CA PRO A 48 8.63 -10.49 -22.90
C PRO A 48 8.85 -11.83 -22.16
N GLY A 49 8.78 -12.95 -22.88
CA GLY A 49 9.01 -14.30 -22.35
C GLY A 49 10.49 -14.68 -22.34
N VAL A 50 11.20 -14.40 -23.44
CA VAL A 50 12.60 -14.81 -23.62
C VAL A 50 13.56 -13.89 -22.85
N SER A 51 13.26 -12.58 -22.80
CA SER A 51 14.11 -11.58 -22.14
C SER A 51 14.17 -11.72 -20.62
N LYS A 52 13.17 -12.36 -20.00
CA LYS A 52 13.20 -12.72 -18.58
C LYS A 52 14.29 -13.74 -18.23
N ARG A 53 14.64 -14.61 -19.19
CA ARG A 53 15.56 -15.73 -18.97
C ARG A 53 16.98 -15.41 -19.44
N TRP A 54 17.14 -14.54 -20.44
CA TRP A 54 18.44 -14.15 -21.02
C TRP A 54 18.53 -12.63 -21.22
N SER A 55 19.30 -11.95 -20.38
CA SER A 55 19.40 -10.47 -20.39
C SER A 55 20.06 -9.93 -21.67
N THR A 56 21.03 -10.65 -22.23
CA THR A 56 21.77 -10.30 -23.46
C THR A 56 20.90 -10.41 -24.72
N TYR A 57 19.88 -11.28 -24.71
CA TYR A 57 18.96 -11.45 -25.85
C TYR A 57 18.24 -10.15 -26.20
N ARG A 58 17.97 -9.27 -25.22
CA ARG A 58 17.30 -7.97 -25.45
C ARG A 58 18.05 -7.09 -26.43
N TRP A 59 19.38 -7.04 -26.36
CA TRP A 59 20.16 -6.19 -27.25
C TRP A 59 20.15 -6.71 -28.69
N ILE A 60 20.26 -8.03 -28.85
CA ILE A 60 20.18 -8.71 -30.15
C ILE A 60 18.78 -8.53 -30.74
N TYR A 61 17.74 -8.70 -29.91
CA TYR A 61 16.35 -8.46 -30.26
C TYR A 61 16.14 -7.06 -30.85
N PHE A 62 16.56 -5.99 -30.15
CA PHE A 62 16.35 -4.63 -30.64
C PHE A 62 17.16 -4.32 -31.90
N ALA A 63 18.37 -4.87 -32.04
CA ALA A 63 19.17 -4.75 -33.25
C ALA A 63 18.47 -5.41 -34.45
N VAL A 64 18.04 -6.66 -34.29
CA VAL A 64 17.34 -7.43 -35.34
C VAL A 64 16.01 -6.78 -35.69
N GLN A 65 15.25 -6.33 -34.70
CA GLN A 65 13.94 -5.75 -34.93
C GLN A 65 14.02 -4.36 -35.59
N THR A 66 15.05 -3.58 -35.27
CA THR A 66 15.36 -2.33 -35.96
C THR A 66 15.75 -2.60 -37.41
N ALA A 67 16.60 -3.60 -37.67
CA ALA A 67 16.97 -4.00 -39.02
C ALA A 67 15.76 -4.48 -39.84
N LEU A 68 14.88 -5.29 -39.24
CA LEU A 68 13.64 -5.74 -39.86
C LEU A 68 12.68 -4.57 -40.13
N GLY A 69 12.55 -3.63 -39.20
CA GLY A 69 11.72 -2.43 -39.37
C GLY A 69 12.22 -1.54 -40.51
N ILE A 70 13.54 -1.35 -40.62
CA ILE A 70 14.16 -0.62 -41.73
C ILE A 70 13.93 -1.37 -43.05
N GLY A 71 14.18 -2.67 -43.09
CA GLY A 71 13.98 -3.50 -44.28
C GLY A 71 12.54 -3.46 -44.77
N LEU A 72 11.57 -3.59 -43.85
CA LEU A 72 10.15 -3.43 -44.14
C LEU A 72 9.83 -2.02 -44.65
N GLY A 73 10.48 -0.97 -44.14
CA GLY A 73 10.34 0.39 -44.66
C GLY A 73 10.76 0.55 -46.12
N PHE A 74 11.79 -0.16 -46.56
CA PHE A 74 12.22 -0.16 -47.96
C PHE A 74 11.31 -0.98 -48.87
N LEU A 75 10.82 -2.13 -48.40
CA LEU A 75 9.92 -3.04 -49.14
C LEU A 75 8.48 -2.52 -49.19
N MET A 76 8.04 -1.85 -48.14
CA MET A 76 6.70 -1.28 -47.96
C MET A 76 6.82 0.22 -47.65
N PRO A 77 7.11 1.07 -48.65
CA PRO A 77 7.39 2.50 -48.45
C PRO A 77 6.14 3.35 -48.10
N GLU A 78 5.13 2.77 -47.48
CA GLU A 78 3.98 3.49 -46.98
C GLU A 78 4.24 4.12 -45.62
N PHE A 79 4.05 5.44 -45.57
CA PHE A 79 4.31 6.27 -44.38
C PHE A 79 3.68 5.74 -43.09
N ASP A 80 2.42 5.30 -43.15
CA ASP A 80 1.66 4.90 -41.96
C ASP A 80 2.26 3.64 -41.29
N PHE A 81 2.98 2.81 -42.06
CA PHE A 81 3.53 1.55 -41.58
C PHE A 81 4.81 1.75 -40.77
N LEU A 82 5.77 2.51 -41.32
CA LEU A 82 7.00 2.92 -40.61
C LEU A 82 6.68 3.66 -39.31
N TRP A 83 5.66 4.51 -39.36
CA TRP A 83 5.12 5.23 -38.21
C TRP A 83 4.64 4.31 -37.08
N GLY A 84 3.82 3.31 -37.43
CA GLY A 84 3.30 2.34 -36.46
C GLY A 84 4.42 1.51 -35.81
N LEU A 85 5.38 1.02 -36.62
CA LEU A 85 6.50 0.23 -36.12
C LEU A 85 7.40 1.04 -35.17
N TYR A 86 7.63 2.31 -35.46
CA TYR A 86 8.42 3.18 -34.59
C TYR A 86 7.75 3.40 -33.22
N ILE A 87 6.45 3.70 -33.18
CA ILE A 87 5.73 3.91 -31.90
C ILE A 87 5.82 2.65 -31.03
N ILE A 88 5.65 1.49 -31.64
CA ILE A 88 5.74 0.17 -30.99
C ILE A 88 7.16 -0.06 -30.44
N LEU A 89 8.19 0.14 -31.26
CA LEU A 89 9.59 -0.02 -30.86
C LEU A 89 9.97 0.96 -29.75
N ALA A 90 9.61 2.24 -29.87
CA ALA A 90 9.90 3.27 -28.88
C ALA A 90 9.27 2.96 -27.51
N GLY A 91 8.01 2.49 -27.50
CA GLY A 91 7.34 2.06 -26.28
C GLY A 91 8.03 0.86 -25.62
N GLN A 92 8.42 -0.15 -26.41
CA GLN A 92 9.07 -1.35 -25.88
C GLN A 92 10.49 -1.08 -25.36
N LEU A 93 11.23 -0.21 -26.05
CA LEU A 93 12.55 0.25 -25.63
C LEU A 93 12.48 0.91 -24.25
N TYR A 94 11.42 1.71 -23.99
CA TYR A 94 11.21 2.34 -22.69
C TYR A 94 10.90 1.33 -21.58
N LEU A 95 10.12 0.30 -21.89
CA LEU A 95 9.71 -0.70 -20.90
C LEU A 95 10.80 -1.74 -20.58
N SER A 96 11.69 -2.03 -21.55
CA SER A 96 12.61 -3.18 -21.45
C SER A 96 14.07 -2.80 -21.21
N LEU A 97 14.50 -1.56 -21.51
CA LEU A 97 15.90 -1.11 -21.38
C LEU A 97 16.07 -0.01 -20.32
N PRO A 98 17.29 0.13 -19.74
CA PRO A 98 17.60 1.26 -18.87
C PRO A 98 17.52 2.58 -19.64
N ARG A 99 17.10 3.65 -18.96
CA ARG A 99 16.81 4.98 -19.56
C ARG A 99 17.90 5.49 -20.50
N ARG A 100 19.18 5.39 -20.09
CA ARG A 100 20.32 5.85 -20.90
C ARG A 100 20.43 5.08 -22.23
N ALA A 101 20.26 3.77 -22.18
CA ALA A 101 20.27 2.93 -23.37
C ALA A 101 19.08 3.24 -24.27
N ALA A 102 17.88 3.39 -23.70
CA ALA A 102 16.68 3.74 -24.47
C ALA A 102 16.84 5.09 -25.21
N LEU A 103 17.47 6.09 -24.58
CA LEU A 103 17.74 7.37 -25.23
C LEU A 103 18.71 7.25 -26.41
N ILE A 104 19.80 6.50 -26.25
CA ILE A 104 20.80 6.27 -27.31
C ILE A 104 20.17 5.53 -28.49
N TRP A 105 19.34 4.53 -28.22
CA TRP A 105 18.66 3.76 -29.26
C TRP A 105 17.56 4.58 -29.95
N MET A 106 16.78 5.38 -29.22
CA MET A 106 15.80 6.30 -29.83
C MET A 106 16.46 7.34 -30.71
N SER A 107 17.57 7.96 -30.26
CA SER A 107 18.28 8.94 -31.09
C SER A 107 18.82 8.30 -32.37
N GLY A 108 19.39 7.09 -32.28
CA GLY A 108 19.80 6.31 -33.46
C GLY A 108 18.64 6.05 -34.42
N LEU A 109 17.49 5.59 -33.92
CA LEU A 109 16.29 5.34 -34.73
C LEU A 109 15.78 6.61 -35.42
N ILE A 110 15.73 7.75 -34.71
CA ILE A 110 15.31 9.03 -35.27
C ILE A 110 16.26 9.47 -36.38
N ILE A 111 17.58 9.34 -36.19
CA ILE A 111 18.58 9.70 -37.21
C ILE A 111 18.42 8.83 -38.46
N ILE A 112 18.30 7.51 -38.29
CA ILE A 112 18.13 6.57 -39.40
C ILE A 112 16.82 6.85 -40.15
N ALA A 113 15.71 7.03 -39.43
CA ALA A 113 14.42 7.37 -40.01
C ALA A 113 14.48 8.72 -40.75
N GLY A 114 15.13 9.73 -40.17
CA GLY A 114 15.31 11.03 -40.79
C GLY A 114 16.09 10.96 -42.10
N LEU A 115 17.20 10.23 -42.12
CA LEU A 115 18.00 10.03 -43.34
C LEU A 115 17.18 9.34 -44.43
N PHE A 116 16.47 8.26 -44.08
CA PHE A 116 15.58 7.54 -45.00
C PHE A 116 14.50 8.47 -45.58
N LEU A 117 13.79 9.19 -44.72
CA LEU A 117 12.73 10.11 -45.12
C LEU A 117 13.22 11.20 -46.07
N MET A 118 14.39 11.79 -45.79
CA MET A 118 14.97 12.82 -46.67
C MET A 118 15.33 12.27 -48.05
N THR A 119 15.84 11.04 -48.13
CA THR A 119 16.17 10.40 -49.42
C THR A 119 14.92 9.99 -50.21
N ALA A 120 13.86 9.53 -49.52
CA ALA A 120 12.66 9.03 -50.18
C ALA A 120 11.71 10.13 -50.65
N LEU A 121 11.64 11.25 -49.91
CA LEU A 121 10.54 12.23 -50.02
C LEU A 121 11.03 13.67 -50.21
N GLY A 122 12.36 13.84 -50.28
CA GLY A 122 13.01 15.14 -50.30
C GLY A 122 13.19 15.74 -48.90
N VAL A 123 14.13 16.69 -48.82
CA VAL A 123 14.59 17.26 -47.55
C VAL A 123 13.47 17.96 -46.78
N ALA A 124 12.63 18.76 -47.46
CA ALA A 124 11.60 19.56 -46.82
C ALA A 124 10.50 18.71 -46.16
N LEU A 125 9.92 17.76 -46.92
CA LEU A 125 8.87 16.88 -46.41
C LEU A 125 9.44 15.87 -45.39
N GLY A 126 10.66 15.38 -45.62
CA GLY A 126 11.36 14.50 -44.67
C GLY A 126 11.60 15.15 -43.31
N LEU A 127 12.03 16.42 -43.28
CA LEU A 127 12.19 17.20 -42.05
C LEU A 127 10.86 17.41 -41.32
N ALA A 128 9.79 17.75 -42.04
CA ALA A 128 8.47 17.95 -41.46
C ALA A 128 7.96 16.68 -40.75
N ILE A 129 8.20 15.51 -41.34
CA ILE A 129 7.74 14.23 -40.79
C ILE A 129 8.65 13.75 -39.67
N LEU A 130 9.96 14.02 -39.75
CA LEU A 130 10.92 13.74 -38.68
C LEU A 130 10.54 14.42 -37.36
N LEU A 131 9.97 15.63 -37.41
CA LEU A 131 9.49 16.34 -36.21
C LEU A 131 8.45 15.51 -35.43
N ASN A 132 7.60 14.77 -36.12
CA ASN A 132 6.62 13.91 -35.46
C ASN A 132 7.33 12.75 -34.71
N PHE A 133 8.39 12.15 -35.28
CA PHE A 133 9.17 11.09 -34.60
C PHE A 133 9.82 11.63 -33.32
N VAL A 134 10.34 12.86 -33.38
CA VAL A 134 10.91 13.57 -32.22
C VAL A 134 9.83 13.85 -31.17
N ALA A 135 8.64 14.29 -31.59
CA ALA A 135 7.52 14.55 -30.69
C ALA A 135 7.05 13.27 -29.96
N VAL A 136 6.92 12.15 -30.68
CA VAL A 136 6.56 10.86 -30.07
C VAL A 136 7.67 10.36 -29.14
N GLY A 137 8.93 10.49 -29.54
CA GLY A 137 10.08 10.09 -28.71
C GLY A 137 10.13 10.88 -27.40
N SER A 138 9.98 12.21 -27.47
CA SER A 138 9.96 13.08 -26.28
C SER A 138 8.75 12.80 -25.39
N PHE A 139 7.57 12.56 -25.99
CA PHE A 139 6.39 12.14 -25.25
C PHE A 139 6.61 10.81 -24.51
N MET A 140 7.19 9.80 -25.16
CA MET A 140 7.45 8.50 -24.50
C MET A 140 8.47 8.61 -23.37
N ILE A 141 9.50 9.44 -23.52
CA ILE A 141 10.46 9.72 -22.45
C ILE A 141 9.77 10.41 -21.28
N SER A 142 8.94 11.42 -21.54
CA SER A 142 8.20 12.17 -20.52
C SER A 142 7.18 11.28 -19.78
N PHE A 143 6.31 10.60 -20.54
CA PHE A 143 5.34 9.64 -20.01
C PHE A 143 6.02 8.56 -19.18
N GLY A 144 7.13 8.06 -19.69
CA GLY A 144 7.97 7.13 -18.99
C GLY A 144 8.45 7.65 -17.63
N ASN A 145 9.08 8.82 -17.59
CA ASN A 145 9.56 9.43 -16.36
C ASN A 145 8.44 9.65 -15.34
N ALA A 146 7.28 10.14 -15.82
CA ALA A 146 6.10 10.32 -15.00
C ALA A 146 5.59 8.97 -14.44
N SER A 147 5.57 7.92 -15.26
CA SER A 147 5.13 6.58 -14.84
C SER A 147 6.05 5.99 -13.76
N TRP A 148 7.37 6.22 -13.87
CA TRP A 148 8.33 5.79 -12.85
C TRP A 148 8.17 6.57 -11.55
N GLN A 149 8.00 7.90 -11.62
CA GLN A 149 7.77 8.73 -10.44
C GLN A 149 6.49 8.31 -9.72
N ALA A 150 5.41 8.08 -10.47
CA ALA A 150 4.15 7.59 -9.92
C ALA A 150 4.29 6.24 -9.23
N GLU A 151 5.11 5.33 -9.77
CA GLU A 151 5.40 4.04 -9.16
C GLU A 151 6.15 4.17 -7.83
N VAL A 152 7.19 5.01 -7.80
CA VAL A 152 7.99 5.27 -6.59
C VAL A 152 7.12 5.86 -5.49
N VAL A 153 6.37 6.93 -5.81
CA VAL A 153 5.46 7.59 -4.86
C VAL A 153 4.39 6.62 -4.34
N ARG A 154 3.84 5.76 -5.21
CA ARG A 154 2.85 4.78 -4.78
C ARG A 154 3.43 3.75 -3.81
N ASN A 155 4.65 3.27 -4.08
CA ASN A 155 5.29 2.29 -3.22
C ASN A 155 5.66 2.89 -1.86
N GLU A 156 6.12 4.14 -1.82
CA GLU A 156 6.41 4.86 -0.58
C GLU A 156 5.12 5.12 0.22
N SER A 157 4.05 5.59 -0.43
CA SER A 157 2.75 5.78 0.21
C SER A 157 2.19 4.47 0.79
N ALA A 158 2.34 3.35 0.08
CA ALA A 158 1.92 2.04 0.58
C ALA A 158 2.70 1.60 1.82
N ALA A 159 4.01 1.86 1.86
CA ALA A 159 4.85 1.57 3.02
C ALA A 159 4.45 2.43 4.23
N LEU A 160 4.28 3.74 4.03
CA LEU A 160 3.87 4.66 5.10
C LEU A 160 2.49 4.31 5.69
N LEU A 161 1.53 3.91 4.84
CA LEU A 161 0.23 3.45 5.31
C LEU A 161 0.34 2.19 6.17
N HIS A 162 1.21 1.25 5.79
CA HIS A 162 1.45 0.04 6.56
C HIS A 162 2.08 0.35 7.92
N ASP A 163 3.06 1.25 7.96
CA ASP A 163 3.70 1.68 9.21
C ASP A 163 2.71 2.39 10.13
N LEU A 164 1.86 3.26 9.57
CA LEU A 164 0.82 3.97 10.33
C LEU A 164 -0.22 3.01 10.92
N GLN A 165 -0.65 2.01 10.15
CA GLN A 165 -1.56 0.96 10.64
C GLN A 165 -0.93 0.16 11.79
N THR A 166 0.35 -0.17 11.67
CA THR A 166 1.08 -0.92 12.70
C THR A 166 1.23 -0.11 13.98
N ALA A 167 1.61 1.17 13.86
CA ALA A 167 1.70 2.08 15.00
C ALA A 167 0.34 2.31 15.67
N HIS A 168 -0.73 2.43 14.89
CA HIS A 168 -2.09 2.56 15.41
C HIS A 168 -2.51 1.32 16.22
N ALA A 169 -2.25 0.12 15.69
CA ALA A 169 -2.54 -1.12 16.41
C ALA A 169 -1.75 -1.24 17.72
N GLN A 170 -0.48 -0.82 17.73
CA GLN A 170 0.33 -0.77 18.96
C GLN A 170 -0.22 0.23 19.98
N LEU A 171 -0.62 1.43 19.54
CA LEU A 171 -1.21 2.43 20.43
C LEU A 171 -2.52 1.94 21.04
N GLN A 172 -3.35 1.21 20.28
CA GLN A 172 -4.57 0.58 20.81
C GLN A 172 -4.23 -0.47 21.88
N ASP A 173 -3.30 -1.39 21.62
CA ASP A 173 -2.87 -2.38 22.62
C ASP A 173 -2.29 -1.72 23.89
N TYR A 174 -1.49 -0.65 23.75
CA TYR A 174 -1.01 0.11 24.90
C TYR A 174 -2.13 0.81 25.67
N ALA A 175 -3.12 1.38 24.97
CA ALA A 175 -4.26 2.03 25.59
C ALA A 175 -5.09 1.01 26.39
N ASP A 176 -5.39 -0.15 25.81
CA ASP A 176 -6.15 -1.22 26.46
C ASP A 176 -5.43 -1.72 27.73
N ARG A 177 -4.11 -1.94 27.65
CA ARG A 177 -3.30 -2.34 28.83
C ARG A 177 -3.22 -1.24 29.88
N ALA A 178 -3.14 0.03 29.46
CA ALA A 178 -3.12 1.15 30.39
C ALA A 178 -4.46 1.26 31.12
N GLU A 179 -5.58 1.04 30.42
CA GLU A 179 -6.92 1.01 31.00
C GLU A 179 -7.05 -0.14 32.01
N GLU A 180 -6.65 -1.36 31.66
CA GLU A 180 -6.67 -2.51 32.57
C GLU A 180 -5.83 -2.26 33.82
N LEU A 181 -4.61 -1.73 33.65
CA LEU A 181 -3.73 -1.40 34.76
C LEU A 181 -4.32 -0.29 35.65
N SER A 182 -4.97 0.70 35.03
CA SER A 182 -5.66 1.77 35.76
C SER A 182 -6.82 1.20 36.59
N ALA A 183 -7.63 0.31 36.01
CA ALA A 183 -8.72 -0.37 36.71
C ALA A 183 -8.21 -1.21 37.88
N VAL A 184 -7.11 -1.95 37.71
CA VAL A 184 -6.49 -2.74 38.79
C VAL A 184 -5.93 -1.84 39.90
N ARG A 185 -5.26 -0.74 39.55
CA ARG A 185 -4.74 0.23 40.53
C ARG A 185 -5.87 0.83 41.35
N GLU A 186 -6.98 1.18 40.70
CA GLU A 186 -8.14 1.76 41.37
C GLU A 186 -8.78 0.74 42.31
N ARG A 187 -8.96 -0.52 41.88
CA ARG A 187 -9.44 -1.60 42.74
C ARG A 187 -8.55 -1.80 43.98
N ASN A 188 -7.23 -1.75 43.82
CA ASN A 188 -6.29 -1.86 44.94
C ASN A 188 -6.28 -0.63 45.86
N ARG A 189 -6.54 0.56 45.32
CA ARG A 189 -6.72 1.79 46.11
C ARG A 189 -7.97 1.66 46.99
N VAL A 190 -9.10 1.30 46.39
CA VAL A 190 -10.37 1.08 47.09
C VAL A 190 -10.23 -0.02 48.15
N ALA A 191 -9.57 -1.14 47.85
CA ALA A 191 -9.35 -2.21 48.82
C ALA A 191 -8.54 -1.76 50.05
N ARG A 192 -7.54 -0.89 49.87
CA ARG A 192 -6.76 -0.34 51.00
C ARG A 192 -7.57 0.64 51.84
N GLU A 193 -8.26 1.59 51.21
CA GLU A 193 -9.13 2.54 51.91
C GLU A 193 -10.22 1.83 52.72
N LEU A 194 -10.74 0.72 52.17
CA LEU A 194 -11.65 -0.17 52.86
C LEU A 194 -11.03 -0.84 54.09
N HIS A 195 -9.88 -1.49 53.91
CA HIS A 195 -9.20 -2.17 54.99
C HIS A 195 -8.86 -1.23 56.15
N ASP A 196 -8.44 -0.01 55.84
CA ASP A 196 -8.11 1.00 56.85
C ASP A 196 -9.36 1.46 57.62
N SER A 197 -10.47 1.75 56.92
CA SER A 197 -11.75 2.11 57.55
C SER A 197 -12.33 0.99 58.41
N VAL A 198 -12.27 -0.26 57.94
CA VAL A 198 -12.73 -1.44 58.68
C VAL A 198 -11.88 -1.65 59.93
N ASN A 199 -10.55 -1.57 59.82
CA ASN A 199 -9.66 -1.70 60.98
C ASN A 199 -9.91 -0.60 62.02
N GLN A 200 -10.10 0.64 61.59
CA GLN A 200 -10.44 1.74 62.50
C GLN A 200 -11.75 1.50 63.24
N THR A 201 -12.75 0.95 62.55
CA THR A 201 -14.05 0.61 63.13
C THR A 201 -13.94 -0.54 64.12
N ILE A 202 -13.24 -1.62 63.77
CA ILE A 202 -12.99 -2.77 64.66
C ILE A 202 -12.19 -2.35 65.90
N PHE A 203 -11.17 -1.50 65.74
CA PHE A 203 -10.41 -0.95 66.86
C PHE A 203 -11.32 -0.17 67.83
N SER A 204 -12.19 0.69 67.29
CA SER A 204 -13.13 1.49 68.08
C SER A 204 -14.16 0.60 68.81
N ILE A 205 -14.65 -0.45 68.14
CA ILE A 205 -15.52 -1.48 68.75
C ILE A 205 -14.78 -2.16 69.91
N THR A 206 -13.53 -2.59 69.71
CA THR A 206 -12.72 -3.26 70.73
C THR A 206 -12.51 -2.38 71.96
N LEU A 207 -12.15 -1.11 71.76
CA LEU A 207 -11.97 -0.14 72.85
C LEU A 207 -13.29 0.10 73.62
N THR A 208 -14.42 0.15 72.92
CA THR A 208 -15.75 0.33 73.54
C THR A 208 -16.15 -0.90 74.36
N VAL A 209 -15.81 -2.12 73.90
CA VAL A 209 -15.99 -3.37 74.66
C VAL A 209 -15.15 -3.37 75.94
N GLU A 210 -13.87 -3.00 75.87
CA GLU A 210 -12.99 -2.91 77.04
C GLU A 210 -13.51 -1.91 78.08
N ALA A 211 -14.00 -0.76 77.62
CA ALA A 211 -14.64 0.24 78.48
C ALA A 211 -15.92 -0.30 79.15
N ALA A 212 -16.77 -0.99 78.38
CA ALA A 212 -18.00 -1.61 78.89
C ALA A 212 -17.70 -2.68 79.95
N GLN A 213 -16.68 -3.54 79.73
CA GLN A 213 -16.25 -4.55 80.70
C GLN A 213 -15.72 -3.92 82.00
N THR A 214 -14.94 -2.85 81.87
CA THR A 214 -14.39 -2.12 83.03
C THR A 214 -15.50 -1.48 83.87
N ILE A 215 -16.53 -0.94 83.24
CA ILE A 215 -17.67 -0.33 83.92
C ILE A 215 -18.61 -1.38 84.50
N LEU A 216 -18.84 -2.51 83.82
CA LEU A 216 -19.66 -3.60 84.34
C LEU A 216 -19.18 -4.11 85.71
N GLY A 217 -17.85 -4.16 85.92
CA GLY A 217 -17.26 -4.54 87.21
C GLY A 217 -17.33 -3.47 88.31
N LYS A 218 -17.60 -2.20 87.97
CA LYS A 218 -17.63 -1.07 88.92
C LYS A 218 -19.03 -0.53 89.18
N ASP A 219 -19.84 -0.39 88.14
CA ASP A 219 -21.18 0.20 88.13
C ASP A 219 -22.04 -0.42 87.00
N PRO A 220 -22.72 -1.55 87.28
CA PRO A 220 -23.52 -2.28 86.28
C PRO A 220 -24.64 -1.45 85.67
N GLY A 221 -25.18 -0.47 86.41
CA GLY A 221 -26.28 0.38 85.93
C GLY A 221 -25.89 1.28 84.76
N ARG A 222 -24.58 1.52 84.56
CA ARG A 222 -24.05 2.41 83.51
C ARG A 222 -23.55 1.71 82.26
N VAL A 223 -23.75 0.39 82.14
CA VAL A 223 -23.29 -0.39 80.96
C VAL A 223 -24.18 -0.21 79.74
N LEU A 224 -25.50 0.01 79.94
CA LEU A 224 -26.47 0.09 78.86
C LEU A 224 -26.08 1.05 77.71
N PRO A 225 -25.61 2.29 77.98
CA PRO A 225 -25.19 3.22 76.93
C PRO A 225 -24.02 2.71 76.08
N TYR A 226 -23.08 1.96 76.67
CA TYR A 226 -21.95 1.38 75.93
C TYR A 226 -22.39 0.24 75.01
N LEU A 227 -23.39 -0.55 75.43
CA LEU A 227 -23.98 -1.59 74.60
C LEU A 227 -24.77 -1.00 73.42
N THR A 228 -25.51 0.10 73.64
CA THR A 228 -26.17 0.84 72.56
C THR A 228 -25.16 1.40 71.56
N GLN A 229 -24.09 2.04 72.05
CA GLN A 229 -23.02 2.55 71.19
C GLN A 229 -22.36 1.44 70.37
N LEU A 230 -22.10 0.27 70.97
CA LEU A 230 -21.61 -0.91 70.27
C LEU A 230 -22.57 -1.38 69.17
N GLN A 231 -23.87 -1.41 69.46
CA GLN A 231 -24.89 -1.81 68.48
C GLN A 231 -24.92 -0.86 67.28
N ASP A 232 -24.84 0.45 67.53
CA ASP A 232 -24.82 1.48 66.50
C ASP A 232 -23.56 1.40 65.64
N MET A 233 -22.38 1.28 66.26
CA MET A 233 -21.10 1.15 65.56
C MET A 233 -21.07 -0.10 64.69
N THR A 234 -21.55 -1.23 65.21
CA THR A 234 -21.56 -2.50 64.48
C THR A 234 -22.57 -2.46 63.32
N SER A 235 -23.74 -1.85 63.52
CA SER A 235 -24.76 -1.70 62.47
C SER A 235 -24.28 -0.78 61.35
N SER A 236 -23.63 0.33 61.69
CA SER A 236 -23.02 1.26 60.73
C SER A 236 -21.89 0.61 59.94
N ALA A 237 -21.01 -0.13 60.62
CA ALA A 237 -19.93 -0.90 59.98
C ALA A 237 -20.47 -1.90 58.94
N LEU A 238 -21.53 -2.63 59.31
CA LEU A 238 -22.17 -3.63 58.46
C LEU A 238 -22.82 -3.00 57.22
N ALA A 239 -23.45 -1.82 57.39
CA ALA A 239 -24.07 -1.08 56.30
C ALA A 239 -23.03 -0.55 55.29
N GLN A 240 -21.92 0.00 55.80
CA GLN A 240 -20.80 0.48 54.96
C GLN A 240 -20.17 -0.68 54.17
N LEU A 241 -19.89 -1.81 54.83
CA LEU A 241 -19.37 -3.01 54.18
C LEU A 241 -20.30 -3.53 53.08
N ARG A 242 -21.62 -3.58 53.32
CA ARG A 242 -22.61 -4.04 52.32
C ARG A 242 -22.67 -3.11 51.09
N SER A 243 -22.68 -1.79 51.31
CA SER A 243 -22.68 -0.81 50.22
C SER A 243 -21.45 -0.97 49.33
N LEU A 244 -20.28 -1.19 49.93
CA LEU A 244 -19.00 -1.31 49.22
C LEU A 244 -18.83 -2.64 48.50
N ILE A 245 -19.25 -3.77 49.09
CA ILE A 245 -19.31 -5.07 48.39
C ILE A 245 -20.25 -4.98 47.18
N GLY A 246 -21.33 -4.19 47.27
CA GLY A 246 -22.22 -3.90 46.14
C GLY A 246 -21.53 -3.17 44.98
N GLN A 247 -20.63 -2.23 45.28
CA GLN A 247 -19.88 -1.45 44.27
C GLN A 247 -18.69 -2.22 43.68
N LEU A 248 -18.08 -3.14 44.44
CA LEU A 248 -16.96 -3.98 44.01
C LEU A 248 -17.38 -5.22 43.24
N ARG A 249 -18.67 -5.59 43.28
CA ARG A 249 -19.19 -6.69 42.46
C ARG A 249 -19.09 -6.24 41.00
N PRO A 250 -18.34 -6.95 40.14
CA PRO A 250 -18.32 -6.62 38.72
C PRO A 250 -19.75 -6.57 38.21
N LYS A 251 -20.08 -5.54 37.42
CA LYS A 251 -21.27 -5.60 36.56
C LYS A 251 -21.05 -6.78 35.63
N SER A 252 -21.50 -7.95 36.06
CA SER A 252 -21.53 -9.16 35.25
C SER A 252 -22.45 -8.89 34.08
N ASP A 253 -21.85 -8.88 32.89
CA ASP A 253 -22.47 -9.11 31.58
C ASP A 253 -23.77 -8.34 31.32
N GLU A 254 -23.64 -7.08 30.91
CA GLU A 254 -24.63 -6.48 30.03
C GLU A 254 -24.29 -6.95 28.60
N PRO A 255 -25.06 -7.88 28.00
CA PRO A 255 -24.78 -8.31 26.64
C PRO A 255 -24.93 -7.10 25.72
N ALA A 256 -23.84 -6.77 25.00
CA ALA A 256 -23.86 -5.78 23.94
C ALA A 256 -25.04 -6.06 23.00
N ALA A 257 -26.03 -5.16 23.02
CA ALA A 257 -27.16 -5.23 22.12
C ALA A 257 -26.63 -5.13 20.67
N LYS A 258 -27.09 -6.08 19.85
CA LYS A 258 -26.86 -6.17 18.40
C LYS A 258 -27.25 -4.91 17.65
#